data_AF-A0A7K4APR9-F1
#
_entry.id   AF-A0A7K4APR9-F1
#
_cell.length_a   1.000
_cell.length_b   1.000
_cell.length_c   1.000
_cell.angle_alpha   90.00
_cell.angle_beta   90.00
_cell.angle_gamma   90.00
#
_symmetry.space_group_name_H-M   'P 1'
#
loop_
_entity.id
_entity.type
_entity.pdbx_description
1 polymer ?
#
loop_
_entity_poly.entity_id
_entity_poly.type
_entity_poly.pdbx_seq_one_letter_code
_entity_poly.pdbx_strand_id
1 'polypeptide(L)'
;MSETCPIPDHLALGIEGGTMAICVGDLHIGLESELRSKGVYVPSQTHRMERELISLSKGHDRLIILGDLKNKVPGSSRQEYREIPPFLRKMQKHYASIDLV
;
A
#
# COMPACT_ATOMS: atom_id res chain seq x y z
N MET A 1 -13.99 -14.57 16.79
CA MET A 1 -14.36 -14.16 15.41
C MET A 1 -13.65 -12.85 15.15
N SER A 2 -13.13 -12.63 13.95
CA SER A 2 -12.51 -11.34 13.61
C SER A 2 -13.62 -10.35 13.23
N GLU A 3 -13.59 -9.16 13.79
CA GLU A 3 -14.47 -8.06 13.40
C GLU A 3 -13.75 -7.16 12.40
N THR A 4 -14.50 -6.62 11.44
CA THR A 4 -13.95 -5.73 10.41
C THR A 4 -14.66 -4.40 10.46
N CYS A 5 -13.91 -3.31 10.52
CA CYS A 5 -14.44 -1.96 10.58
C CYS A 5 -13.77 -1.07 9.51
N PRO A 6 -14.54 -0.28 8.73
CA PRO A 6 -13.93 0.71 7.84
C PRO A 6 -13.23 1.77 8.69
N ILE A 7 -12.05 2.21 8.25
CA ILE A 7 -11.34 3.31 8.93
C ILE A 7 -11.82 4.63 8.34
N PRO A 8 -12.48 5.50 9.12
CA PRO A 8 -12.96 6.78 8.61
C PRO A 8 -11.85 7.61 7.97
N ASP A 9 -12.16 8.28 6.86
CA ASP A 9 -11.23 9.12 6.08
C ASP A 9 -10.02 8.41 5.46
N HIS A 10 -9.98 7.08 5.50
CA HIS A 10 -8.92 6.26 4.93
C HIS A 10 -9.48 5.20 4.00
N LEU A 11 -8.75 4.92 2.91
CA LEU A 11 -9.05 3.80 2.01
C LEU A 11 -8.49 2.49 2.60
N ALA A 12 -8.94 2.15 3.81
CA ALA A 12 -8.44 1.02 4.57
C ALA A 12 -9.54 0.38 5.43
N LEU A 13 -9.39 -0.92 5.65
CA LEU A 13 -10.24 -1.71 6.53
C LEU A 13 -9.43 -2.17 7.74
N GLY A 14 -9.90 -1.82 8.94
CA GLY A 14 -9.38 -2.37 10.20
C GLY A 14 -9.93 -3.77 10.43
N ILE A 15 -9.07 -4.67 10.91
CA ILE A 15 -9.45 -6.03 11.29
C ILE A 15 -9.03 -6.23 12.74
N GLU A 16 -10.02 -6.46 13.60
CA GLU A 16 -9.85 -6.66 15.04
C GLU A 16 -10.08 -8.13 15.38
N GLY A 17 -9.19 -8.72 16.18
CA GLY A 17 -9.25 -10.14 16.52
C GLY A 17 -8.04 -10.56 17.34
N GLY A 18 -7.47 -11.73 17.04
CA GLY A 18 -6.23 -12.18 17.69
C GLY A 18 -5.01 -11.32 17.35
N THR A 19 -5.07 -10.51 16.28
CA THR A 19 -4.04 -9.54 15.91
C THR A 19 -4.73 -8.36 15.23
N MET A 20 -4.33 -7.14 15.60
CA MET A 20 -4.84 -5.92 15.00
C MET A 20 -4.18 -5.71 13.63
N ALA A 21 -4.97 -5.66 12.56
CA ALA A 21 -4.45 -5.53 11.21
C ALA A 21 -5.11 -4.39 10.43
N ILE A 22 -4.34 -3.81 9.51
CA ILE A 22 -4.82 -2.90 8.46
C ILE A 22 -4.85 -3.67 7.16
N CYS A 23 -5.96 -3.56 6.43
CA CYS A 23 -6.13 -4.16 5.13
C CYS A 23 -6.36 -3.06 4.07
N VAL A 24 -5.58 -3.11 3.00
CA VAL A 24 -5.66 -2.21 1.84
C VAL A 24 -5.58 -3.00 0.54
N GLY A 25 -6.02 -2.43 -0.57
CA GLY A 25 -5.89 -3.01 -1.90
C GLY A 25 -5.55 -1.94 -2.94
N ASP A 26 -5.33 -2.37 -4.18
CA ASP A 26 -5.25 -1.51 -5.38
C ASP A 26 -4.27 -0.33 -5.26
N LEU A 27 -3.09 -0.59 -4.69
CA LEU A 27 -2.07 0.47 -4.51
C LEU A 27 -1.54 1.01 -5.84
N HIS A 28 -1.50 0.18 -6.89
CA HIS A 28 -1.07 0.49 -8.25
C HIS A 28 0.19 1.38 -8.30
N ILE A 29 1.21 1.05 -7.51
CA ILE A 29 2.48 1.80 -7.53
C ILE A 29 3.02 1.74 -8.97
N GLY A 30 3.29 2.91 -9.55
CA GLY A 30 3.73 3.05 -10.94
C GLY A 30 2.67 3.47 -11.95
N LEU A 31 1.41 3.69 -11.52
CA LEU A 31 0.35 4.23 -12.38
C LEU A 31 0.75 5.55 -13.06
N GLU A 32 1.50 6.40 -12.38
CA GLU A 32 1.95 7.69 -12.91
C GLU A 32 2.88 7.53 -14.12
N SER A 33 3.68 6.47 -14.16
CA SER A 33 4.50 6.15 -15.33
C SER A 33 3.65 5.78 -16.55
N GLU A 34 2.53 5.09 -16.34
CA GLU A 34 1.59 4.80 -17.41
C GLU A 34 0.90 6.07 -17.92
N LEU A 35 0.39 6.90 -17.01
CA LEU A 35 -0.20 8.20 -17.36
C LEU A 35 0.80 9.07 -18.14
N ARG A 36 2.06 9.10 -17.70
CA ARG A 36 3.13 9.84 -18.38
C ARG A 36 3.37 9.33 -19.80
N SER A 37 3.30 8.02 -20.03
CA SER A 37 3.42 7.45 -21.37
C SER A 37 2.27 7.87 -22.31
N LYS A 38 1.12 8.23 -21.74
CA LYS A 38 -0.07 8.73 -22.45
C LYS A 38 -0.11 10.28 -22.52
N GLY A 39 0.97 10.96 -22.14
CA GLY A 39 1.09 12.42 -22.20
C GLY A 39 0.54 13.17 -20.97
N VAL A 40 0.11 12.46 -19.93
CA VAL A 40 -0.39 13.07 -18.68
C VAL A 40 0.69 13.00 -17.61
N TYR A 41 1.21 14.15 -17.18
CA TYR A 41 2.23 14.18 -16.14
C TYR A 41 1.62 14.27 -14.74
N VAL A 42 1.81 13.23 -13.93
CA VAL A 42 1.46 13.18 -12.51
C VAL A 42 2.74 12.89 -11.72
N PRO A 43 3.08 13.67 -10.68
CA PRO A 43 4.18 13.35 -9.78
C PRO A 43 3.89 12.08 -8.97
N SER A 44 4.91 11.28 -8.64
CA SER A 44 4.75 10.05 -7.84
C SER A 44 3.96 10.30 -6.54
N GLN A 45 2.89 9.54 -6.34
CA GLN A 45 2.06 9.56 -5.15
C GLN A 45 2.47 8.50 -4.12
N THR A 46 3.49 7.69 -4.40
CA THR A 46 3.94 6.63 -3.47
C THR A 46 4.27 7.16 -2.08
N HIS A 47 4.93 8.32 -2.00
CA HIS A 47 5.25 8.96 -0.72
C HIS A 47 4.02 9.38 0.10
N ARG A 48 2.88 9.62 -0.55
CA ARG A 48 1.61 9.92 0.12
C ARG A 48 1.00 8.66 0.70
N MET A 49 0.95 7.58 -0.10
CA MET A 49 0.51 6.26 0.36
C MET A 49 1.35 5.75 1.54
N GLU A 50 2.68 5.90 1.47
CA GLU A 50 3.57 5.55 2.58
C GLU A 50 3.19 6.27 3.88
N ARG A 51 3.00 7.60 3.82
CA ARG A 51 2.66 8.40 5.00
C ARG A 51 1.32 8.00 5.60
N GLU A 52 0.35 7.73 4.74
CA GLU A 52 -0.98 7.30 5.17
C GLU A 52 -0.91 5.95 5.88
N LEU A 53 -0.30 4.93 5.27
CA LEU A 53 -0.14 3.62 5.90
C LEU A 53 0.66 3.70 7.21
N ILE A 54 1.77 4.45 7.23
CA ILE A 54 2.56 4.64 8.46
C ILE A 54 1.72 5.31 9.56
N SER A 55 0.83 6.25 9.21
CA SER A 55 -0.04 6.89 10.20
C SER A 55 -1.04 5.90 10.83
N LEU A 56 -1.48 4.90 10.08
CA LEU A 56 -2.38 3.83 10.51
C LEU A 56 -1.68 2.71 11.29
N SER A 57 -0.34 2.67 11.29
CA SER A 57 0.40 1.58 11.95
C SER A 57 0.31 1.60 13.48
N LYS A 58 -0.12 2.72 14.09
CA LYS A 58 -0.27 2.82 15.55
C LYS A 58 -1.40 1.90 16.00
N GLY A 59 -1.06 0.90 16.82
CA GLY A 59 -2.01 -0.08 17.33
C GLY A 59 -2.36 -1.21 16.36
N HIS A 60 -1.71 -1.26 15.19
CA HIS A 60 -1.90 -2.31 14.19
C HIS A 60 -0.55 -2.92 13.83
N ASP A 61 -0.36 -4.19 14.17
CA ASP A 61 0.93 -4.87 14.00
C ASP A 61 1.07 -5.50 12.61
N ARG A 62 -0.04 -5.66 11.89
CA ARG A 62 -0.10 -6.38 10.62
C ARG A 62 -0.67 -5.50 9.50
N LEU A 63 0.00 -5.51 8.34
CA LEU A 63 -0.49 -4.90 7.11
C LEU A 63 -0.83 -6.00 6.09
N ILE A 64 -2.05 -5.99 5.58
CA ILE A 64 -2.53 -6.91 4.53
C ILE A 64 -2.75 -6.08 3.27
N ILE A 65 -2.14 -6.50 2.17
CA ILE A 65 -2.28 -5.91 0.84
C ILE A 65 -3.03 -6.93 -0.04
N LEU A 66 -4.29 -6.65 -0.34
CA LEU A 66 -5.17 -7.46 -1.19
C LEU A 66 -4.86 -7.18 -2.66
N GLY A 67 -3.79 -7.78 -3.18
CA GLY A 67 -3.40 -7.64 -4.58
C GLY A 67 -2.93 -6.24 -5.02
N ASP A 68 -2.67 -6.13 -6.32
CA ASP A 68 -2.43 -4.88 -7.06
C ASP A 68 -1.46 -3.87 -6.43
N LEU A 69 -0.39 -4.39 -5.80
CA LEU A 69 0.72 -3.58 -5.30
C LEU A 69 1.38 -2.75 -6.42
N LYS A 70 1.54 -3.35 -7.60
CA LYS A 70 2.15 -2.72 -8.77
C LYS A 70 1.12 -2.50 -9.87
N ASN A 71 1.33 -1.48 -10.68
CA ASN A 71 0.41 -1.17 -11.77
C ASN A 71 0.63 -2.07 -13.00
N LYS A 72 1.88 -2.25 -13.45
CA LYS A 72 2.15 -2.90 -14.73
C LYS A 72 2.25 -4.43 -14.61
N VAL A 73 1.42 -5.12 -15.40
CA VAL A 73 1.49 -6.57 -15.64
C VAL A 73 1.22 -6.84 -17.14
N PRO A 74 2.11 -7.50 -17.91
CA PRO A 74 3.40 -8.06 -17.51
C PRO A 74 4.54 -7.03 -17.42
N GLY A 75 5.63 -7.41 -16.74
CA GLY A 75 6.84 -6.60 -16.58
C GLY A 75 6.77 -5.60 -15.43
N SER A 76 7.75 -4.69 -15.37
CA SER A 76 7.76 -3.59 -14.40
C SER A 76 8.28 -2.29 -15.01
N SER A 77 7.71 -1.16 -14.57
CA SER A 77 8.17 0.17 -14.98
C SER A 77 9.44 0.58 -14.22
N ARG A 78 10.16 1.57 -14.76
CA ARG A 78 11.37 2.11 -14.11
C ARG A 78 11.05 2.76 -12.75
N GLN A 79 9.82 3.26 -12.59
CA GLN A 79 9.31 3.81 -11.33
C GLN A 79 9.03 2.69 -10.33
N GLU A 80 8.33 1.63 -10.73
CA GLU A 80 8.04 0.47 -9.88
C GLU A 80 9.32 -0.14 -9.30
N TYR A 81 10.32 -0.39 -10.15
CA TYR A 81 11.63 -0.88 -9.71
C TYR A 81 12.31 0.03 -8.67
N ARG A 82 12.07 1.34 -8.75
CA ARG A 82 12.66 2.32 -7.85
C ARG A 82 11.86 2.45 -6.55
N GLU A 83 10.54 2.37 -6.61
CA GLU A 83 9.63 2.82 -5.54
C GLU A 83 9.08 1.67 -4.70
N ILE A 84 8.81 0.49 -5.29
CA ILE A 84 8.25 -0.65 -4.55
C ILE A 84 9.21 -1.19 -3.49
N PRO A 85 10.51 -1.44 -3.77
CA PRO A 85 11.42 -1.96 -2.75
C PRO A 85 11.58 -1.04 -1.52
N PRO A 86 11.80 0.28 -1.65
CA PRO A 86 11.85 1.16 -0.48
C PRO A 86 10.49 1.33 0.20
N PHE A 87 9.37 1.31 -0.53
CA PHE A 87 8.02 1.32 0.03
C PHE A 87 7.83 0.14 1.01
N LEU A 88 8.08 -1.09 0.55
CA LEU A 88 7.94 -2.28 1.39
C LEU A 88 8.91 -2.27 2.57
N ARG A 89 10.17 -1.83 2.35
CA ARG A 89 11.14 -1.67 3.46
C ARG A 89 10.71 -0.65 4.51
N LYS A 90 9.99 0.41 4.13
CA LYS A 90 9.42 1.35 5.11
C LYS A 90 8.27 0.70 5.85
N MET A 91 7.36 0.01 5.18
CA MET A 91 6.26 -0.69 5.84
C MET A 91 6.79 -1.73 6.86
N GLN A 92 7.87 -2.46 6.55
CA GLN A 92 8.48 -3.44 7.46
C GLN A 92 9.09 -2.81 8.74
N LYS A 93 9.31 -1.49 8.76
CA LYS A 93 9.76 -0.79 9.97
C LYS A 93 8.61 -0.39 10.90
N HIS A 94 7.38 -0.40 10.39
CA HIS A 94 6.19 0.09 11.08
C HIS A 94 5.18 -1.01 11.39
N TYR A 95 5.20 -2.11 10.64
CA TYR A 95 4.39 -3.29 10.83
C TYR A 95 5.28 -4.51 11.12
N ALA A 96 4.86 -5.36 12.06
CA ALA A 96 5.54 -6.61 12.40
C ALA A 96 5.44 -7.65 11.27
N SER A 97 4.33 -7.66 10.52
CA SER A 97 4.17 -8.49 9.34
C SER A 97 3.48 -7.75 8.20
N ILE A 98 3.84 -8.11 6.97
CA ILE A 98 3.19 -7.65 5.75
C ILE A 98 2.81 -8.88 4.94
N ASP A 99 1.53 -9.02 4.65
CA ASP A 99 1.00 -10.08 3.80
C ASP A 99 0.57 -9.49 2.48
N LEU A 100 1.01 -10.11 1.39
CA LEU A 100 0.54 -9.81 0.04
C LEU A 100 -0.29 -11.00 -0.40
N VAL A 101 -1.59 -10.78 -0.55
CA VAL A 101 -2.60 -11.82 -0.83
C VAL A 101 -3.04 -11.73 -2.29
#